data_AF-F4KPQ8-F1
#
_entry.id   AF-F4KPQ8-F1
#
_cell.length_a   1.000
_cell.length_b   1.000
_cell.length_c   1.000
_cell.angle_alpha   90.00
_cell.angle_beta   90.00
_cell.angle_gamma   90.00
#
_symmetry.space_group_name_H-M   'P 1'
#
loop_
_entity.id
_entity.type
_entity.pdbx_description
1 polymer ?
#
loop_
_entity_poly.entity_id
_entity_poly.type
_entity_poly.pdbx_seq_one_letter_code
_entity_poly.pdbx_strand_id
1 'polypeptide(L)'
;MRNRLILLLLTLFLPLLVPAQKKKFRLPPDFVEVSGLQITAPDSIWWHNDGGDRPRLLLTDGRGRVRQRIALPGIQNRDWEDISTDPSGRLYIGDFGNNLNRRTDLRIYLYQPGTQRIDSILFAYPDQRSFAPPLAQWNFDVEGFFWFRDSLHLFTKNRLVAGNYYTKHYILPAKPGQYAAILRDSFLLPKRVVTAAAVRPDGKQIALLSYFYRMTFLGLLPKTRTSIWTFTDFPGTDFFKGTLTKTKVHKPPLIPTQYESLDYVSEQRVLIASERTIMFKPKAKQIKLKKVEKLKS
;
A
#
# COMPACT_ATOMS: atom_id res chain seq x y z
N MET A 1 17.97 69.50 21.90
CA MET A 1 18.15 68.60 20.74
C MET A 1 17.82 67.18 21.20
N ARG A 2 16.69 66.60 20.78
CA ARG A 2 16.25 65.27 21.24
C ARG A 2 15.99 64.39 20.02
N ASN A 3 17.00 63.62 19.62
CA ASN A 3 16.91 62.63 18.55
C ASN A 3 15.89 61.56 18.96
N ARG A 4 14.75 61.51 18.28
CA ARG A 4 13.85 60.35 18.33
C ARG A 4 14.30 59.37 17.27
N LEU A 5 14.98 58.31 17.70
CA LEU A 5 15.30 57.15 16.89
C LEU A 5 13.98 56.42 16.59
N ILE A 6 13.47 56.53 15.36
CA ILE A 6 12.32 55.75 14.90
C ILE A 6 12.86 54.36 14.54
N LEU A 7 12.63 53.39 15.41
CA LEU A 7 12.93 51.99 15.14
C LEU A 7 11.85 51.44 14.19
N LEU A 8 12.14 51.40 12.89
CA LEU A 8 11.32 50.70 11.91
C LEU A 8 11.44 49.19 12.17
N LEU A 9 10.43 48.59 12.81
CA LEU A 9 10.31 47.13 12.91
C LEU A 9 9.89 46.59 11.53
N LEU A 10 10.85 46.10 10.75
CA LEU A 10 10.57 45.34 9.53
C LEU A 10 10.05 43.96 9.95
N THR A 11 8.72 43.77 9.93
CA THR A 11 8.12 42.44 10.09
C THR A 11 8.30 41.66 8.78
N LEU A 12 9.37 40.88 8.68
CA LEU A 12 9.52 39.88 7.62
C LEU A 12 8.39 38.84 7.77
N PHE A 13 7.34 38.93 6.94
CA PHE A 13 6.38 37.85 6.75
C PHE A 13 7.09 36.71 6.00
N LEU A 14 7.79 35.83 6.73
CA LEU A 14 8.13 34.53 6.17
C LEU A 14 6.82 33.76 5.97
N PRO A 15 6.46 33.37 4.74
CA PRO A 15 5.32 32.47 4.56
C PRO A 15 5.62 31.19 5.34
N LEU A 16 4.78 30.87 6.34
CA LEU A 16 4.85 29.56 6.98
C LEU A 16 4.63 28.51 5.88
N LEU A 17 5.70 27.81 5.50
CA LEU A 17 5.60 26.61 4.68
C LEU A 17 4.88 25.55 5.50
N VAL A 18 3.55 25.53 5.41
CA VAL A 18 2.76 24.45 5.96
C VAL A 18 2.97 23.24 5.06
N PRO A 19 3.51 22.11 5.57
CA PRO A 19 3.72 20.93 4.74
C PRO A 19 2.38 20.51 4.13
N ALA A 20 2.38 20.29 2.81
CA ALA A 20 1.20 19.90 2.07
C ALA A 20 0.57 18.63 2.66
N GLN A 21 1.41 17.65 3.03
CA GLN A 21 0.96 16.40 3.64
C GLN A 21 1.03 16.40 5.17
N LYS A 22 -0.12 16.18 5.82
CA LYS A 22 -0.23 16.13 7.29
C LYS A 22 0.25 14.77 7.82
N LYS A 23 0.97 14.79 8.96
CA LYS A 23 1.47 13.56 9.62
C LYS A 23 0.38 12.56 10.03
N LYS A 24 -0.85 13.01 10.26
CA LYS A 24 -2.00 12.17 10.62
C LYS A 24 -3.30 12.89 10.29
N PHE A 25 -4.24 12.20 9.67
CA PHE A 25 -5.57 12.73 9.35
C PHE A 25 -6.62 11.62 9.38
N ARG A 26 -7.89 12.01 9.55
CA ARG A 26 -9.04 11.11 9.43
C ARG A 26 -9.48 11.11 7.99
N LEU A 27 -9.93 9.96 7.51
CA LEU A 27 -10.53 9.86 6.18
C LEU A 27 -12.05 10.11 6.29
N PRO A 28 -12.65 10.82 5.30
CA PRO A 28 -14.08 11.11 5.29
C PRO A 28 -14.93 9.85 5.04
N PRO A 29 -16.27 9.94 5.14
CA PRO A 29 -17.16 8.78 5.03
C PRO A 29 -17.10 8.00 3.71
N ASP A 30 -16.55 8.58 2.64
CA ASP A 30 -16.31 7.89 1.37
C ASP A 30 -15.38 6.66 1.50
N PHE A 31 -14.56 6.62 2.56
CA PHE A 31 -13.55 5.60 2.82
C PHE A 31 -14.10 4.54 3.77
N VAL A 32 -14.89 3.60 3.26
CA VAL A 32 -15.51 2.58 4.12
C VAL A 32 -14.50 1.49 4.45
N GLU A 33 -13.83 0.96 3.43
CA GLU A 33 -12.90 -0.17 3.51
C GLU A 33 -11.66 0.19 2.69
N VAL A 34 -10.79 1.05 3.24
CA VAL A 34 -9.61 1.51 2.49
C VAL A 34 -8.70 0.33 2.20
N SER A 35 -8.46 0.05 0.92
CA SER A 35 -7.54 -1.00 0.48
C SER A 35 -6.27 -0.37 -0.07
N GLY A 36 -6.29 0.33 -1.21
CA GLY A 36 -5.10 0.96 -1.81
C GLY A 36 -4.93 2.46 -1.56
N LEU A 37 -3.67 2.92 -1.53
CA LEU A 37 -3.29 4.34 -1.63
C LEU A 37 -2.05 4.54 -2.50
N GLN A 38 -2.03 5.58 -3.35
CA GLN A 38 -0.87 5.99 -4.14
C GLN A 38 -0.69 7.52 -4.10
N ILE A 39 0.46 7.98 -3.66
CA ILE A 39 0.85 9.39 -3.65
C ILE A 39 1.45 9.71 -5.02
N THR A 40 0.84 10.65 -5.75
CA THR A 40 1.39 11.15 -7.03
C THR A 40 2.00 12.55 -6.89
N ALA A 41 1.60 13.28 -5.85
CA ALA A 41 2.22 14.55 -5.44
C ALA A 41 2.03 14.76 -3.93
N PRO A 42 2.79 15.67 -3.29
CA PRO A 42 2.64 15.95 -1.86
C PRO A 42 1.20 16.27 -1.41
N ASP A 43 0.38 16.80 -2.33
CA ASP A 43 -1.01 17.19 -2.12
C ASP A 43 -1.99 16.44 -3.03
N SER A 44 -1.63 15.25 -3.50
CA SER A 44 -2.45 14.41 -4.38
C SER A 44 -2.23 12.94 -4.05
N ILE A 45 -3.24 12.35 -3.43
CA ILE A 45 -3.25 10.94 -3.02
C ILE A 45 -4.46 10.27 -3.65
N TRP A 46 -4.21 9.24 -4.44
CA TRP A 46 -5.20 8.36 -5.03
C TRP A 46 -5.54 7.23 -4.08
N TRP A 47 -6.80 6.82 -4.10
CA TRP A 47 -7.33 5.79 -3.23
C TRP A 47 -8.43 4.99 -3.92
N HIS A 48 -8.66 3.78 -3.42
CA HIS A 48 -9.91 3.04 -3.61
C HIS A 48 -10.30 2.32 -2.32
N ASN A 49 -11.56 1.90 -2.24
CA ASN A 49 -11.99 0.95 -1.24
C ASN A 49 -11.80 -0.49 -1.76
N ASP A 50 -11.93 -1.45 -0.85
CA ASP A 50 -11.84 -2.88 -1.06
C ASP A 50 -12.99 -3.44 -1.93
N GLY A 51 -12.94 -4.74 -2.21
CA GLY A 51 -13.90 -5.52 -2.99
C GLY A 51 -15.37 -5.26 -2.65
N GLY A 52 -16.22 -5.19 -3.68
CA GLY A 52 -17.67 -5.05 -3.51
C GLY A 52 -18.18 -3.61 -3.35
N ASP A 53 -17.32 -2.61 -3.17
CA ASP A 53 -17.72 -1.20 -3.32
C ASP A 53 -17.94 -0.83 -4.80
N ARG A 54 -18.45 0.37 -5.05
CA ARG A 54 -18.55 0.95 -6.39
C ARG A 54 -17.16 1.04 -7.03
N PRO A 55 -17.03 0.74 -8.35
CA PRO A 55 -15.77 0.89 -9.08
C PRO A 55 -15.46 2.38 -9.26
N ARG A 56 -14.76 2.96 -8.28
CA ARG A 56 -14.40 4.38 -8.29
C ARG A 56 -13.06 4.61 -7.63
N LEU A 57 -12.39 5.66 -8.09
CA LEU A 57 -11.21 6.22 -7.45
C LEU A 57 -11.56 7.49 -6.70
N LEU A 58 -10.86 7.73 -5.60
CA LEU A 58 -10.93 8.97 -4.84
C LEU A 58 -9.58 9.67 -4.94
N LEU A 59 -9.58 10.96 -5.23
CA LEU A 59 -8.40 11.80 -5.15
C LEU A 59 -8.54 12.75 -3.96
N THR A 60 -7.60 12.71 -3.02
CA THR A 60 -7.56 13.64 -1.88
C THR A 60 -6.37 14.58 -1.96
N ASP A 61 -6.47 15.67 -1.19
CA ASP A 61 -5.30 16.44 -0.80
C ASP A 61 -4.44 15.70 0.25
N GLY A 62 -3.30 16.27 0.64
CA GLY A 62 -2.38 15.73 1.63
C GLY A 62 -2.93 15.73 3.08
N ARG A 63 -4.18 16.14 3.26
CA ARG A 63 -4.89 16.20 4.54
C ARG A 63 -6.13 15.29 4.55
N GLY A 64 -6.39 14.56 3.46
CA GLY A 64 -7.51 13.63 3.32
C GLY A 64 -8.81 14.28 2.85
N ARG A 65 -8.82 15.55 2.42
CA ARG A 65 -10.02 16.18 1.84
C ARG A 65 -10.20 15.67 0.42
N VAL A 66 -11.36 15.07 0.13
CA VAL A 66 -11.72 14.62 -1.22
C VAL A 66 -11.79 15.80 -2.17
N ARG A 67 -10.99 15.75 -3.23
CA ARG A 67 -11.01 16.69 -4.36
C ARG A 67 -11.85 16.17 -5.50
N GLN A 68 -11.74 14.87 -5.80
CA GLN A 68 -12.45 14.24 -6.90
C GLN A 68 -12.92 12.85 -6.52
N ARG A 69 -14.04 12.46 -7.14
CA ARG A 69 -14.61 11.11 -7.13
C ARG A 69 -14.76 10.71 -8.59
N ILE A 70 -14.07 9.67 -9.00
CA ILE A 70 -13.96 9.28 -10.40
C ILE A 70 -14.59 7.91 -10.53
N ALA A 71 -15.78 7.85 -11.10
CA ALA A 71 -16.43 6.59 -11.42
C ALA A 71 -15.71 5.94 -12.61
N LEU A 72 -15.55 4.62 -12.57
CA LEU A 72 -14.96 3.82 -13.64
C LEU A 72 -16.05 2.93 -14.23
N PRO A 73 -16.89 3.45 -15.14
CA PRO A 73 -17.97 2.69 -15.73
C PRO A 73 -17.42 1.54 -16.59
N GLY A 74 -18.17 0.43 -16.65
CA GLY A 74 -17.81 -0.73 -17.47
C GLY A 74 -16.82 -1.70 -16.83
N ILE A 75 -16.31 -1.42 -15.63
CA ILE A 75 -15.52 -2.37 -14.85
C ILE A 75 -16.18 -2.66 -13.50
N GLN A 76 -15.72 -3.72 -12.84
CA GLN A 76 -16.21 -4.12 -11.51
C GLN A 76 -15.08 -4.07 -10.50
N ASN A 77 -15.42 -3.68 -9.28
CA ASN A 77 -14.59 -3.90 -8.10
C ASN A 77 -14.96 -5.24 -7.48
N ARG A 78 -14.38 -6.32 -8.02
CA ARG A 78 -14.63 -7.67 -7.53
C ARG A 78 -13.85 -7.96 -6.25
N ASP A 79 -12.55 -7.67 -6.25
CA ASP A 79 -11.68 -7.78 -5.06
C ASP A 79 -10.46 -6.85 -5.26
N TRP A 80 -10.66 -5.54 -5.08
CA TRP A 80 -9.61 -4.53 -5.28
C TRP A 80 -8.75 -4.33 -4.05
N GLU A 81 -7.46 -4.59 -4.18
CA GLU A 81 -6.58 -4.69 -3.00
C GLU A 81 -5.61 -3.51 -2.90
N ASP A 82 -4.91 -3.19 -3.99
CA ASP A 82 -3.86 -2.18 -3.95
C ASP A 82 -3.81 -1.36 -5.26
N ILE A 83 -3.08 -0.23 -5.25
CA ILE A 83 -2.96 0.70 -6.38
C ILE A 83 -1.51 1.19 -6.56
N SER A 84 -1.08 1.35 -7.81
CA SER A 84 0.22 1.92 -8.12
C SER A 84 0.18 2.87 -9.33
N THR A 85 1.28 3.56 -9.63
CA THR A 85 1.41 4.46 -10.79
C THR A 85 2.73 4.28 -11.50
N ASP A 86 2.73 4.51 -12.81
CA ASP A 86 3.96 4.73 -13.57
C ASP A 86 4.31 6.23 -13.67
N PRO A 87 5.50 6.60 -14.20
CA PRO A 87 5.92 7.99 -14.37
C PRO A 87 5.05 8.80 -15.34
N SER A 88 4.24 8.16 -16.19
CA SER A 88 3.29 8.84 -17.08
C SER A 88 1.98 9.21 -16.36
N GLY A 89 1.84 8.83 -15.08
CA GLY A 89 0.65 9.07 -14.28
C GLY A 89 -0.49 8.09 -14.59
N ARG A 90 -0.20 6.97 -15.26
CA ARG A 90 -1.16 5.88 -15.42
C ARG A 90 -1.28 5.12 -14.12
N LEU A 91 -2.52 4.93 -13.67
CA LEU A 91 -2.83 4.18 -12.46
C LEU A 91 -3.04 2.70 -12.79
N TYR A 92 -2.48 1.84 -11.97
CA TYR A 92 -2.66 0.39 -11.99
C TYR A 92 -3.48 0.02 -10.77
N ILE A 93 -4.60 -0.67 -10.96
CA ILE A 93 -5.56 -1.00 -9.89
C ILE A 93 -5.69 -2.52 -9.84
N GLY A 94 -5.33 -3.12 -8.72
CA GLY A 94 -5.27 -4.57 -8.56
C GLY A 94 -6.60 -5.20 -8.23
N ASP A 95 -7.28 -5.84 -9.20
CA ASP A 95 -8.47 -6.68 -8.98
C ASP A 95 -8.06 -8.15 -8.93
N PHE A 96 -7.30 -8.48 -7.88
CA PHE A 96 -6.62 -9.76 -7.73
C PHE A 96 -6.74 -10.39 -6.34
N GLY A 97 -7.51 -9.79 -5.44
CA GLY A 97 -7.90 -10.42 -4.18
C GLY A 97 -8.55 -11.77 -4.48
N ASN A 98 -8.18 -12.78 -3.70
CA ASN A 98 -8.49 -14.18 -3.95
C ASN A 98 -8.41 -15.00 -2.66
N ASN A 99 -9.05 -14.50 -1.60
CA ASN A 99 -9.09 -15.09 -0.26
C ASN A 99 -9.43 -16.60 -0.23
N LEU A 100 -10.28 -17.06 -1.16
CA LEU A 100 -10.69 -18.46 -1.30
C LEU A 100 -9.80 -19.28 -2.25
N ASN A 101 -8.85 -18.65 -2.93
CA ASN A 101 -7.94 -19.24 -3.91
C ASN A 101 -8.71 -19.91 -5.08
N ARG A 102 -9.89 -19.38 -5.45
CA ARG A 102 -10.80 -19.95 -6.47
C ARG A 102 -10.91 -19.10 -7.73
N ARG A 103 -10.40 -17.86 -7.74
CA ARG A 103 -10.53 -16.96 -8.89
C ARG A 103 -9.61 -17.38 -10.03
N THR A 104 -10.16 -17.33 -11.24
CA THR A 104 -9.49 -17.59 -12.52
C THR A 104 -9.46 -16.36 -13.43
N ASP A 105 -9.98 -15.23 -12.96
CA ASP A 105 -10.19 -14.00 -13.72
C ASP A 105 -9.43 -12.81 -13.11
N LEU A 106 -8.28 -13.09 -12.49
CA LEU A 106 -7.43 -12.10 -11.84
C LEU A 106 -6.96 -11.08 -12.87
N ARG A 107 -7.02 -9.80 -12.49
CA ARG A 107 -6.65 -8.73 -13.42
C ARG A 107 -6.11 -7.50 -12.70
N ILE A 108 -5.47 -6.64 -13.48
CA ILE A 108 -5.05 -5.31 -13.08
C ILE A 108 -5.62 -4.34 -14.10
N TYR A 109 -6.41 -3.37 -13.66
CA TYR A 109 -6.91 -2.31 -14.53
C TYR A 109 -5.88 -1.22 -14.70
N LEU A 110 -5.78 -0.67 -15.91
CA LEU A 110 -4.89 0.43 -16.26
C LEU A 110 -5.76 1.65 -16.58
N TYR A 111 -5.77 2.65 -15.72
CA TYR A 111 -6.55 3.86 -15.90
C TYR A 111 -5.65 5.05 -16.19
N GLN A 112 -5.94 5.79 -17.25
CA GLN A 112 -5.23 7.01 -17.62
C GLN A 112 -6.10 8.25 -17.31
N PRO A 113 -5.88 8.97 -16.19
CA PRO A 113 -6.79 10.03 -15.75
C PRO A 113 -7.06 11.13 -16.78
N GLY A 114 -6.04 11.53 -17.55
CA GLY A 114 -6.18 12.61 -18.54
C GLY A 114 -7.08 12.26 -19.74
N THR A 115 -7.18 10.98 -20.10
CA THR A 115 -8.01 10.51 -21.25
C THR A 115 -9.22 9.70 -20.81
N GLN A 116 -9.28 9.33 -19.53
CA GLN A 116 -10.25 8.41 -18.94
C GLN A 116 -10.26 7.01 -19.59
N ARG A 117 -9.22 6.67 -20.36
CA ARG A 117 -9.08 5.35 -20.98
C ARG A 117 -8.80 4.29 -19.91
N ILE A 118 -9.46 3.15 -20.05
CA ILE A 118 -9.27 1.96 -19.22
C ILE A 118 -8.85 0.80 -20.12
N ASP A 119 -7.80 0.09 -19.72
CA ASP A 119 -7.43 -1.24 -20.23
C ASP A 119 -7.27 -2.22 -19.06
N SER A 120 -6.90 -3.46 -19.35
CA SER A 120 -6.55 -4.44 -18.33
C SER A 120 -5.40 -5.36 -18.72
N ILE A 121 -4.69 -5.83 -17.70
CA ILE A 121 -3.88 -7.05 -17.74
C ILE A 121 -4.71 -8.16 -17.13
N LEU A 122 -4.93 -9.26 -17.84
CA LEU A 122 -5.38 -10.51 -17.23
C LEU A 122 -4.17 -11.38 -16.93
N PHE A 123 -4.20 -12.12 -15.82
CA PHE A 123 -3.12 -13.02 -15.52
C PHE A 123 -3.55 -14.27 -14.75
N ALA A 124 -2.72 -15.30 -14.85
CA ALA A 124 -2.81 -16.51 -14.04
C ALA A 124 -1.45 -16.78 -13.35
N TYR A 125 -1.49 -17.44 -12.19
CA TYR A 125 -0.27 -17.88 -11.53
C TYR A 125 0.30 -19.11 -12.23
N PRO A 126 1.63 -19.19 -12.42
CA PRO A 126 2.27 -20.33 -13.08
C PRO A 126 2.17 -21.63 -12.26
N ASP A 127 1.95 -21.51 -10.95
CA ASP A 127 1.98 -22.61 -9.98
C ASP A 127 0.60 -22.92 -9.34
N GLN A 128 -0.48 -22.27 -9.78
CA GLN A 128 -1.84 -22.60 -9.34
C GLN A 128 -2.50 -23.62 -10.28
N ARG A 129 -2.50 -24.89 -9.90
CA ARG A 129 -3.06 -25.98 -10.73
C ARG A 129 -4.52 -26.33 -10.43
N SER A 130 -5.09 -25.80 -9.35
CA SER A 130 -6.46 -26.05 -8.92
C SER A 130 -7.06 -24.84 -8.19
N PHE A 131 -8.40 -24.76 -8.21
CA PHE A 131 -9.18 -23.58 -7.79
C PHE A 131 -10.36 -24.03 -6.90
N ALA A 132 -10.17 -24.30 -5.61
CA ALA A 132 -9.00 -24.04 -4.77
C ALA A 132 -8.03 -25.24 -4.68
N PRO A 133 -6.74 -25.01 -4.42
CA PRO A 133 -5.81 -26.07 -4.08
C PRO A 133 -6.06 -26.60 -2.65
N PRO A 134 -5.39 -27.68 -2.22
CA PRO A 134 -5.40 -28.11 -0.82
C PRO A 134 -5.01 -26.96 0.11
N LEU A 135 -5.64 -26.88 1.29
CA LEU A 135 -5.50 -25.74 2.22
C LEU A 135 -4.05 -25.37 2.56
N ALA A 136 -3.15 -26.36 2.66
CA ALA A 136 -1.73 -26.15 2.94
C ALA A 136 -0.97 -25.41 1.82
N GLN A 137 -1.53 -25.36 0.61
CA GLN A 137 -0.95 -24.72 -0.56
C GLN A 137 -1.56 -23.34 -0.86
N TRP A 138 -2.53 -22.87 -0.06
CA TRP A 138 -3.17 -21.57 -0.28
C TRP A 138 -2.17 -20.43 -0.12
N ASN A 139 -1.84 -19.79 -1.24
CA ASN A 139 -0.94 -18.63 -1.32
C ASN A 139 -1.05 -17.97 -2.70
N PHE A 140 -2.29 -17.78 -3.17
CA PHE A 140 -2.65 -17.22 -4.48
C PHE A 140 -3.55 -15.98 -4.36
N ASP A 141 -3.38 -15.27 -3.26
CA ASP A 141 -4.12 -14.09 -2.83
C ASP A 141 -3.13 -12.93 -2.75
N VAL A 142 -3.23 -11.91 -3.61
CA VAL A 142 -2.29 -10.78 -3.63
C VAL A 142 -2.93 -9.60 -2.92
N GLU A 143 -2.20 -8.98 -2.00
CA GLU A 143 -2.67 -7.78 -1.30
C GLU A 143 -1.62 -6.66 -1.28
N GLY A 144 -0.52 -6.82 -1.99
CA GLY A 144 0.46 -5.76 -2.14
C GLY A 144 1.06 -5.81 -3.51
N PHE A 145 1.14 -4.68 -4.21
CA PHE A 145 1.89 -4.60 -5.45
C PHE A 145 2.37 -3.19 -5.75
N PHE A 146 3.32 -3.08 -6.66
CA PHE A 146 3.70 -1.78 -7.22
C PHE A 146 4.21 -1.91 -8.65
N TRP A 147 4.12 -0.82 -9.38
CA TRP A 147 4.83 -0.65 -10.63
C TRP A 147 6.30 -0.32 -10.37
N PHE A 148 7.20 -0.95 -11.11
CA PHE A 148 8.62 -0.59 -11.12
C PHE A 148 9.22 -0.84 -12.50
N ARG A 149 9.73 0.24 -13.13
CA ARG A 149 10.39 0.27 -14.44
C ARG A 149 9.50 -0.10 -15.63
N ASP A 150 9.23 -1.37 -15.84
CA ASP A 150 8.42 -1.88 -16.96
C ASP A 150 7.46 -2.99 -16.54
N SER A 151 7.47 -3.30 -15.23
CA SER A 151 6.85 -4.47 -14.66
C SER A 151 6.04 -4.13 -13.42
N LEU A 152 5.06 -4.96 -13.14
CA LEU A 152 4.28 -4.97 -11.91
C LEU A 152 4.83 -6.08 -11.01
N HIS A 153 5.12 -5.74 -9.76
CA HIS A 153 5.65 -6.66 -8.76
C HIS A 153 4.59 -6.93 -7.70
N LEU A 154 4.11 -8.18 -7.62
CA LEU A 154 2.97 -8.58 -6.80
C LEU A 154 3.44 -9.43 -5.62
N PHE A 155 2.82 -9.24 -4.46
CA PHE A 155 3.18 -9.88 -3.19
C PHE A 155 1.96 -10.54 -2.57
N THR A 156 2.02 -11.86 -2.38
CA THR A 156 0.86 -12.58 -1.84
C THR A 156 0.71 -12.42 -0.34
N LYS A 157 -0.55 -12.38 0.09
CA LYS A 157 -0.99 -12.61 1.46
C LYS A 157 -1.16 -14.10 1.69
N ASN A 158 -0.47 -14.60 2.70
CA ASN A 158 -0.68 -15.95 3.19
C ASN A 158 -1.80 -15.96 4.24
N ARG A 159 -2.18 -17.13 4.75
CA ARG A 159 -3.21 -17.23 5.79
C ARG A 159 -2.62 -17.06 7.18
N LEU A 160 -3.30 -16.29 8.02
CA LEU A 160 -3.02 -16.31 9.45
C LEU A 160 -3.42 -17.69 10.04
N VAL A 161 -2.63 -18.17 11.00
CA VAL A 161 -2.85 -19.44 11.75
C VAL A 161 -2.65 -20.71 10.92
N ALA A 162 -3.31 -20.85 9.77
CA ALA A 162 -3.27 -22.04 8.92
C ALA A 162 -2.18 -22.01 7.83
N GLY A 163 -1.58 -20.83 7.61
CA GLY A 163 -0.59 -20.61 6.57
C GLY A 163 0.86 -20.80 7.03
N ASN A 164 1.78 -20.86 6.06
CA ASN A 164 3.22 -20.95 6.31
C ASN A 164 3.92 -19.58 6.38
N TYR A 165 3.15 -18.49 6.26
CA TYR A 165 3.62 -17.09 6.34
C TYR A 165 4.63 -16.66 5.26
N TYR A 166 4.76 -17.42 4.17
CA TYR A 166 5.52 -16.98 3.01
C TYR A 166 4.67 -16.05 2.15
N THR A 167 5.19 -14.87 1.83
CA THR A 167 4.70 -14.08 0.69
C THR A 167 5.47 -14.50 -0.55
N LYS A 168 4.78 -14.77 -1.65
CA LYS A 168 5.39 -15.00 -2.96
C LYS A 168 5.51 -13.68 -3.69
N HIS A 169 6.61 -13.52 -4.41
CA HIS A 169 6.84 -12.39 -5.29
C HIS A 169 6.64 -12.82 -6.74
N TYR A 170 5.61 -12.28 -7.39
CA TYR A 170 5.33 -12.48 -8.81
C TYR A 170 5.65 -11.23 -9.63
N ILE A 171 5.92 -11.41 -10.92
CA ILE A 171 6.18 -10.32 -11.87
C ILE A 171 5.28 -10.45 -13.10
N LEU A 172 4.76 -9.32 -13.58
CA LEU A 172 3.98 -9.18 -14.81
C LEU A 172 4.48 -7.98 -15.64
N PRO A 173 4.43 -8.02 -16.98
CA PRO A 173 4.64 -6.82 -17.79
C PRO A 173 3.58 -5.75 -17.49
N ALA A 174 3.96 -4.47 -17.43
CA ALA A 174 3.04 -3.36 -17.18
C ALA A 174 2.32 -2.87 -18.45
N LYS A 175 1.86 -3.79 -19.30
CA LYS A 175 1.18 -3.49 -20.58
C LYS A 175 -0.10 -4.31 -20.71
N PRO A 176 -1.18 -3.79 -21.31
CA PRO A 176 -2.40 -4.55 -21.54
C PRO A 176 -2.13 -5.87 -22.26
N GLY A 177 -2.82 -6.94 -21.84
CA GLY A 177 -2.61 -8.27 -22.40
C GLY A 177 -3.05 -9.38 -21.46
N GLN A 178 -2.74 -10.61 -21.85
CA GLN A 178 -2.93 -11.80 -21.02
C GLN A 178 -1.59 -12.47 -20.77
N TYR A 179 -1.27 -12.77 -19.52
CA TYR A 179 0.05 -13.29 -19.15
C TYR A 179 -0.03 -14.43 -18.13
N ALA A 180 0.93 -15.35 -18.19
CA ALA A 180 1.31 -16.12 -17.02
C ALA A 180 2.27 -15.27 -16.18
N ALA A 181 2.01 -15.11 -14.88
CA ALA A 181 2.93 -14.45 -13.97
C ALA A 181 4.26 -15.24 -13.87
N ILE A 182 5.35 -14.54 -13.56
CA ILE A 182 6.63 -15.18 -13.25
C ILE A 182 6.79 -15.22 -11.74
N LEU A 183 6.89 -16.43 -11.15
CA LEU A 183 7.25 -16.58 -9.74
C LEU A 183 8.75 -16.28 -9.60
N ARG A 184 9.07 -15.14 -8.97
CA ARG A 184 10.45 -14.66 -8.83
C ARG A 184 11.14 -15.20 -7.58
N ASP A 185 10.45 -15.12 -6.44
CA ASP A 185 11.01 -15.49 -5.13
C ASP A 185 9.88 -15.65 -4.10
N SER A 186 10.22 -15.96 -2.85
CA SER A 186 9.34 -15.90 -1.70
C SER A 186 10.07 -15.47 -0.44
N PHE A 187 9.34 -14.85 0.50
CA PHE A 187 9.92 -14.39 1.75
C PHE A 187 9.07 -14.78 2.95
N LEU A 188 9.70 -15.34 3.98
CA LEU A 188 9.04 -15.67 5.23
C LEU A 188 8.80 -14.41 6.07
N LEU A 189 7.55 -14.16 6.44
CA LEU A 189 7.16 -13.10 7.36
C LEU A 189 6.72 -13.71 8.70
N PRO A 190 7.62 -13.91 9.70
CA PRO A 190 7.28 -14.67 10.89
C PRO A 190 6.00 -14.20 11.58
N LYS A 191 4.98 -15.08 11.54
CA LYS A 191 3.65 -14.87 12.10
C LYS A 191 2.96 -13.61 11.54
N ARG A 192 3.18 -13.26 10.28
CA ARG A 192 2.60 -12.08 9.64
C ARG A 192 2.26 -12.38 8.19
N VAL A 193 1.38 -11.57 7.64
CA VAL A 193 0.95 -11.63 6.25
C VAL A 193 1.03 -10.23 5.64
N VAL A 194 1.27 -10.13 4.33
CA VAL A 194 1.32 -8.85 3.61
C VAL A 194 -0.09 -8.27 3.54
N THR A 195 -0.17 -6.94 3.57
CA THR A 195 -1.41 -6.18 3.33
C THR A 195 -1.22 -4.98 2.40
N ALA A 196 0.02 -4.61 2.05
CA ALA A 196 0.32 -3.58 1.04
C ALA A 196 1.78 -3.66 0.63
N ALA A 197 2.14 -3.13 -0.53
CA ALA A 197 3.53 -2.95 -0.95
C ALA A 197 3.75 -1.60 -1.64
N ALA A 198 4.95 -1.04 -1.53
CA ALA A 198 5.34 0.13 -2.32
C ALA A 198 6.83 0.13 -2.64
N VAL A 199 7.18 0.82 -3.71
CA VAL A 199 8.57 1.14 -4.07
C VAL A 199 8.84 2.62 -3.81
N ARG A 200 10.01 2.92 -3.25
CA ARG A 200 10.44 4.30 -3.05
C ARG A 200 10.68 4.96 -4.41
N PRO A 201 10.40 6.27 -4.60
CA PRO A 201 10.54 6.93 -5.91
C PRO A 201 11.92 6.83 -6.56
N ASP A 202 12.99 6.68 -5.77
CA ASP A 202 14.36 6.48 -6.28
C ASP A 202 14.66 5.04 -6.72
N GLY A 203 13.73 4.10 -6.51
CA GLY A 203 13.86 2.69 -6.83
C GLY A 203 14.82 1.90 -5.94
N LYS A 204 15.36 2.49 -4.87
CA LYS A 204 16.43 1.88 -4.04
C LYS A 204 15.90 1.18 -2.79
N GLN A 205 14.60 1.29 -2.52
CA GLN A 205 13.97 0.64 -1.39
C GLN A 205 12.57 0.19 -1.77
N ILE A 206 12.18 -1.01 -1.35
CA ILE A 206 10.78 -1.43 -1.33
C ILE A 206 10.32 -1.58 0.11
N ALA A 207 9.02 -1.43 0.35
CA ALA A 207 8.38 -1.65 1.63
C ALA A 207 7.23 -2.64 1.49
N LEU A 208 7.16 -3.62 2.39
CA LEU A 208 6.00 -4.47 2.60
C LEU A 208 5.35 -4.12 3.93
N LEU A 209 4.09 -3.70 3.88
CA LEU A 209 3.24 -3.59 5.06
C LEU A 209 2.75 -4.99 5.43
N SER A 210 2.74 -5.28 6.72
CA SER A 210 2.32 -6.59 7.20
C SER A 210 1.59 -6.53 8.52
N TYR A 211 0.73 -7.51 8.70
CA TYR A 211 -0.16 -7.61 9.83
C TYR A 211 -0.11 -8.99 10.49
N PHE A 212 -0.35 -9.00 11.80
CA PHE A 212 -0.60 -10.18 12.60
C PHE A 212 -1.85 -9.94 13.41
N TYR A 213 -2.72 -10.93 13.46
CA TYR A 213 -3.86 -10.99 14.37
C TYR A 213 -3.94 -12.36 15.03
N ARG A 214 -4.28 -12.35 16.32
CA ARG A 214 -4.70 -13.55 17.04
C ARG A 214 -5.58 -13.13 18.22
N MET A 215 -6.65 -13.89 18.46
CA MET A 215 -7.40 -13.79 19.71
C MET A 215 -6.63 -14.43 20.86
N THR A 216 -6.57 -13.74 22.00
CA THR A 216 -5.85 -14.17 23.20
C THR A 216 -6.80 -14.19 24.40
N PHE A 217 -6.36 -14.75 25.54
CA PHE A 217 -7.16 -14.87 26.76
C PHE A 217 -8.53 -15.55 26.51
N LEU A 218 -8.50 -16.83 26.13
CA LEU A 218 -9.69 -17.64 25.80
C LEU A 218 -10.60 -17.03 24.71
N GLY A 219 -10.11 -16.11 23.90
CA GLY A 219 -10.89 -15.48 22.84
C GLY A 219 -11.38 -14.06 23.16
N LEU A 220 -11.03 -13.51 24.33
CA LEU A 220 -11.58 -12.24 24.80
C LEU A 220 -10.81 -11.00 24.30
N LEU A 221 -9.50 -11.11 24.06
CA LEU A 221 -8.67 -9.94 23.74
C LEU A 221 -7.92 -10.08 22.41
N PRO A 222 -8.11 -9.14 21.45
CA PRO A 222 -7.40 -9.17 20.18
C PRO A 222 -5.95 -8.71 20.34
N LYS A 223 -5.01 -9.52 19.87
CA LYS A 223 -3.59 -9.16 19.79
C LYS A 223 -3.19 -8.90 18.35
N THR A 224 -2.84 -7.64 18.07
CA THR A 224 -2.48 -7.19 16.73
C THR A 224 -1.09 -6.57 16.68
N ARG A 225 -0.32 -6.87 15.63
CA ARG A 225 1.02 -6.30 15.41
C ARG A 225 1.19 -5.92 13.95
N THR A 226 1.44 -4.65 13.69
CA THR A 226 1.75 -4.14 12.36
C THR A 226 3.25 -3.91 12.23
N SER A 227 3.83 -4.28 11.09
CA SER A 227 5.25 -4.09 10.81
C SER A 227 5.45 -3.71 9.35
N ILE A 228 6.40 -2.81 9.11
CA ILE A 228 6.86 -2.45 7.77
C ILE A 228 8.23 -3.09 7.59
N TRP A 229 8.38 -3.91 6.57
CA TRP A 229 9.63 -4.56 6.20
C TRP A 229 10.18 -3.83 4.99
N THR A 230 11.39 -3.31 5.09
CA THR A 230 12.04 -2.60 3.99
C THR A 230 13.24 -3.38 3.50
N PHE A 231 13.41 -3.44 2.19
CA PHE A 231 14.56 -4.05 1.54
C PHE A 231 15.31 -2.97 0.77
N THR A 232 16.62 -2.87 0.96
CA THR A 232 17.54 -1.98 0.21
C THR A 232 18.68 -2.79 -0.38
N ASP A 233 19.51 -2.18 -1.22
CA ASP A 233 20.78 -2.79 -1.70
C ASP A 233 20.57 -4.15 -2.41
N PHE A 234 19.40 -4.36 -2.99
CA PHE A 234 19.07 -5.57 -3.75
C PHE A 234 19.64 -5.49 -5.18
N PRO A 235 20.11 -6.61 -5.75
CA PRO A 235 20.55 -6.64 -7.14
C PRO A 235 19.35 -6.65 -8.10
N GLY A 236 19.22 -5.59 -8.91
CA GLY A 236 18.14 -5.48 -9.89
C GLY A 236 16.76 -5.44 -9.25
N THR A 237 15.96 -6.49 -9.44
CA THR A 237 14.63 -6.66 -8.85
C THR A 237 14.55 -7.86 -7.91
N ASP A 238 15.69 -8.42 -7.48
CA ASP A 238 15.74 -9.50 -6.49
C ASP A 238 15.61 -8.92 -5.07
N PHE A 239 14.46 -8.30 -4.78
CA PHE A 239 14.26 -7.48 -3.60
C PHE A 239 14.59 -8.20 -2.28
N PHE A 240 14.25 -9.49 -2.19
CA PHE A 240 14.46 -10.29 -0.97
C PHE A 240 15.92 -10.72 -0.75
N LYS A 241 16.81 -10.49 -1.72
CA LYS A 241 18.26 -10.64 -1.54
C LYS A 241 18.92 -9.36 -1.00
N GLY A 242 18.15 -8.29 -0.81
CA GLY A 242 18.64 -7.02 -0.26
C GLY A 242 18.78 -7.02 1.27
N THR A 243 19.30 -5.92 1.80
CA THR A 243 19.38 -5.65 3.23
C THR A 243 17.99 -5.41 3.80
N LEU A 244 17.59 -6.24 4.76
CA LEU A 244 16.29 -6.17 5.41
C LEU A 244 16.33 -5.28 6.67
N THR A 245 15.33 -4.40 6.80
CA THR A 245 15.05 -3.67 8.05
C THR A 245 13.58 -3.81 8.42
N LYS A 246 13.29 -3.89 9.73
CA LYS A 246 11.92 -4.00 10.25
C LYS A 246 11.54 -2.82 11.15
N THR A 247 10.53 -2.08 10.74
CA THR A 247 9.93 -1.00 11.53
C THR A 247 8.62 -1.48 12.19
N LYS A 248 8.55 -1.43 13.52
CA LYS A 248 7.29 -1.73 14.24
C LYS A 248 6.39 -0.50 14.24
N VAL A 249 5.14 -0.68 13.83
CA VAL A 249 4.14 0.39 13.88
C VAL A 249 3.49 0.37 15.26
N HIS A 250 3.80 1.38 16.08
CA HIS A 250 3.19 1.52 17.40
C HIS A 250 1.74 1.97 17.28
N LYS A 251 0.89 1.37 18.12
CA LYS A 251 -0.52 1.69 18.28
C LYS A 251 -0.92 1.54 19.75
N PRO A 252 -1.99 2.21 20.20
CA PRO A 252 -2.46 2.05 21.56
C PRO A 252 -2.78 0.58 21.88
N PRO A 253 -2.57 0.14 23.14
CA PRO A 253 -2.94 -1.21 23.57
C PRO A 253 -4.45 -1.44 23.37
N LEU A 254 -4.84 -2.69 23.12
CA LEU A 254 -6.23 -3.15 22.97
C LEU A 254 -7.06 -2.54 21.83
N ILE A 255 -6.49 -1.62 21.04
CA ILE A 255 -7.15 -1.10 19.83
C ILE A 255 -6.68 -1.93 18.63
N PRO A 256 -7.48 -2.89 18.12
CA PRO A 256 -7.18 -3.53 16.85
C PRO A 256 -7.20 -2.45 15.77
N THR A 257 -6.16 -2.40 14.96
CA THR A 257 -6.11 -1.54 13.78
C THR A 257 -5.35 -2.32 12.74
N GLN A 258 -6.04 -2.64 11.66
CA GLN A 258 -5.44 -3.20 10.46
C GLN A 258 -5.07 -2.03 9.55
N TYR A 259 -3.90 -2.09 8.94
CA TYR A 259 -3.48 -1.09 7.97
C TYR A 259 -3.32 -1.82 6.65
N GLU A 260 -3.99 -1.33 5.62
CA GLU A 260 -4.18 -2.01 4.33
C GLU A 260 -3.48 -1.30 3.18
N SER A 261 -2.97 -0.09 3.41
CA SER A 261 -2.27 0.66 2.37
C SER A 261 -1.01 1.32 2.89
N LEU A 262 -0.04 1.46 2.01
CA LEU A 262 1.26 2.07 2.27
C LEU A 262 1.79 2.74 1.00
N ASP A 263 2.31 3.97 1.12
CA ASP A 263 3.15 4.56 0.08
C ASP A 263 4.18 5.54 0.67
N TYR A 264 5.24 5.84 -0.08
CA TYR A 264 6.32 6.74 0.33
C TYR A 264 5.91 8.21 0.28
N VAL A 265 6.15 8.90 1.38
CA VAL A 265 6.01 10.36 1.49
C VAL A 265 7.36 11.05 1.26
N SER A 266 8.42 10.41 1.74
CA SER A 266 9.80 10.85 1.57
C SER A 266 10.73 9.66 1.80
N GLU A 267 12.04 9.88 1.68
CA GLU A 267 13.03 8.81 1.82
C GLU A 267 12.99 8.04 3.14
N GLN A 268 12.46 8.67 4.20
CA GLN A 268 12.45 8.12 5.56
C GLN A 268 11.04 7.93 6.11
N ARG A 269 10.00 8.21 5.33
CA ARG A 269 8.62 8.19 5.81
C ARG A 269 7.69 7.58 4.78
N VAL A 270 6.80 6.73 5.28
CA VAL A 270 5.67 6.21 4.54
C VAL A 270 4.37 6.71 5.15
N LEU A 271 3.34 6.88 4.35
CA LEU A 271 1.97 7.05 4.79
C LEU A 271 1.33 5.66 4.84
N ILE A 272 0.66 5.34 5.93
CA ILE A 272 -0.18 4.14 6.02
C ILE A 272 -1.60 4.52 6.38
N ALA A 273 -2.58 3.81 5.85
CA ALA A 273 -3.98 3.99 6.19
C ALA A 273 -4.63 2.71 6.71
N SER A 274 -5.61 2.89 7.60
CA SER A 274 -6.40 1.81 8.16
C SER A 274 -7.83 1.85 7.63
N GLU A 275 -8.39 0.67 7.39
CA GLU A 275 -9.82 0.46 7.22
C GLU A 275 -10.65 0.99 8.40
N ARG A 276 -11.95 1.11 8.18
CA ARG A 276 -12.92 1.40 9.23
C ARG A 276 -13.10 0.14 10.08
N THR A 277 -13.13 0.31 11.38
CA THR A 277 -13.58 -0.75 12.30
C THR A 277 -14.86 -0.29 13.00
N ILE A 278 -15.60 -1.22 13.61
CA ILE A 278 -16.84 -0.90 14.36
C ILE A 278 -16.62 0.26 15.34
N MET A 279 -15.46 0.31 16.00
CA MET A 279 -15.16 1.34 17.00
C MET A 279 -14.41 2.57 16.46
N PHE A 280 -13.85 2.54 15.24
CA PHE A 280 -12.96 3.61 14.78
C PHE A 280 -13.14 3.96 13.31
N LYS A 281 -13.19 5.27 13.06
CA LYS A 281 -13.14 5.84 11.72
C LYS A 281 -11.78 5.56 11.05
N PRO A 282 -11.76 5.37 9.72
CA PRO A 282 -10.55 5.21 8.94
C PRO A 282 -9.62 6.43 9.12
N LYS A 283 -8.32 6.18 9.08
CA LYS A 283 -7.30 7.22 9.31
C LYS A 283 -6.03 6.88 8.57
N ALA A 284 -5.31 7.92 8.15
CA ALA A 284 -3.96 7.81 7.63
C ALA A 284 -2.96 8.44 8.61
N LYS A 285 -1.75 7.88 8.67
CA LYS A 285 -0.64 8.44 9.45
C LYS A 285 0.70 8.14 8.81
N GLN A 286 1.64 9.06 8.97
CA GLN A 286 3.02 8.85 8.55
C GLN A 286 3.79 8.06 9.60
N ILE A 287 4.59 7.11 9.13
CA ILE A 287 5.53 6.32 9.93
C ILE A 287 6.95 6.64 9.50
N LYS A 288 7.80 6.99 10.46
CA LYS A 288 9.24 7.09 10.22
C LYS A 288 9.82 5.67 10.14
N LEU A 289 10.47 5.35 9.03
CA LEU A 289 11.15 4.09 8.83
C LEU A 289 12.46 4.07 9.63
N LYS A 290 12.83 2.90 10.14
CA LYS A 290 14.18 2.68 10.68
C LYS A 290 15.20 2.84 9.55
N LYS A 291 16.35 3.45 9.87
CA LYS A 291 17.50 3.43 8.97
C LYS A 291 18.20 2.07 9.09
N VAL A 292 18.84 1.64 8.02
CA VAL A 292 19.86 0.59 8.10
C VAL A 292 20.96 1.14 8.99
N GLU A 293 21.19 0.53 10.15
CA GLU A 293 22.42 0.77 10.90
C GLU A 293 23.54 0.17 10.07
N LYS A 294 24.32 1.00 9.38
CA LYS A 294 25.62 0.56 8.89
C LYS A 294 26.40 0.17 10.14
N LEU A 295 26.76 -1.11 10.27
CA LEU A 295 27.76 -1.52 11.24
C LEU A 295 28.95 -0.58 11.06
N LYS A 296 29.33 0.14 12.12
CA LYS A 296 30.57 0.91 12.10
C LYS A 296 31.68 -0.12 11.87
N SER A 297 32.36 0.01 10.74
CA SER A 297 33.63 -0.65 10.45
C SER A 297 34.65 -0.31 11.52
#